data_AF-A0A965W2K8-F1
#
_entry.id   AF-A0A965W2K8-F1
#
_cell.length_a   1.000
_cell.length_b   1.000
_cell.length_c   1.000
_cell.angle_alpha   90.00
_cell.angle_beta   90.00
_cell.angle_gamma   90.00
#
_symmetry.space_group_name_H-M   'P 1'
#
loop_
_entity.id
_entity.type
_entity.pdbx_description
1 polymer ?
#
loop_
_entity_poly.entity_id
_entity_poly.type
_entity_poly.pdbx_seq_one_letter_code
_entity_poly.pdbx_strand_id
1 'polypeptide(L)'
;MRHDAKDYASAGQSATAQSAIVAPEDVVNRAFALAQAAAPAVFAADSQQEVARQAKFSHACVALALLLRGMAEKPRLRVIEAMIDRLDVGLREAAVGDMSVGKHIRVLAGALNGRLLRYKPLIDKGDWQGLATAAAEHGITPATVQNLKKTLAER
;
A
#
# COMPACT_ATOMS: atom_id res chain seq x y z
N MET A 1 64.72 -2.63 26.66
CA MET A 1 63.52 -2.12 25.98
C MET A 1 62.55 -3.28 25.81
N ARG A 2 61.57 -3.40 26.73
CA ARG A 2 60.33 -4.19 26.65
C ARG A 2 59.59 -3.94 27.98
N HIS A 3 58.63 -3.02 27.95
CA HIS A 3 57.64 -2.81 29.00
C HIS A 3 56.33 -3.34 28.44
N ASP A 4 55.85 -4.45 28.99
CA ASP A 4 54.49 -4.94 28.79
C ASP A 4 53.58 -4.22 29.79
N ALA A 5 52.59 -3.51 29.27
CA ALA A 5 51.52 -2.93 30.08
C ALA A 5 50.19 -2.90 29.30
N LYS A 6 49.29 -3.79 29.78
CA LYS A 6 47.86 -3.60 30.03
C LYS A 6 46.86 -3.55 28.86
N ASP A 7 45.99 -4.54 28.94
CA ASP A 7 44.55 -4.55 28.66
C ASP A 7 43.89 -3.18 28.39
N TYR A 8 43.13 -3.13 27.29
CA TYR A 8 41.87 -2.40 27.23
C TYR A 8 40.78 -3.25 26.56
N ALA A 9 39.64 -3.22 27.23
CA ALA A 9 38.41 -3.94 26.99
C ALA A 9 37.74 -3.68 25.63
N SER A 10 37.02 -4.71 25.17
CA SER A 10 35.68 -4.69 24.55
C SER A 10 35.26 -3.55 23.62
N ALA A 11 34.77 -3.94 22.43
CA ALA A 11 33.44 -3.61 21.89
C ALA A 11 33.47 -3.31 20.38
N GLY A 12 32.45 -3.83 19.69
CA GLY A 12 32.21 -3.66 18.26
C GLY A 12 31.76 -4.99 17.64
N GLN A 13 30.80 -5.71 18.22
CA GLN A 13 29.37 -5.46 18.05
C GLN A 13 28.94 -5.28 16.58
N SER A 14 28.13 -6.27 16.15
CA SER A 14 26.96 -6.11 15.29
C SER A 14 27.17 -6.21 13.78
N ALA A 15 27.58 -7.40 13.33
CA ALA A 15 26.95 -7.98 12.15
C ALA A 15 25.50 -8.37 12.51
N THR A 16 24.57 -8.23 11.55
CA THR A 16 23.16 -8.69 11.53
C THR A 16 22.09 -7.79 12.18
N ALA A 17 21.78 -6.66 11.55
CA ALA A 17 20.41 -6.14 11.47
C ALA A 17 20.28 -5.18 10.28
N GLN A 18 20.59 -5.66 9.06
CA GLN A 18 20.15 -4.97 7.86
C GLN A 18 18.62 -5.14 7.79
N SER A 19 17.88 -4.23 8.41
CA SER A 19 16.44 -4.06 8.14
C SER A 19 16.32 -3.85 6.64
N ALA A 20 15.88 -4.87 5.90
CA ALA A 20 15.67 -4.77 4.47
C ALA A 20 14.76 -3.58 4.21
N ILE A 21 15.30 -2.52 3.60
CA ILE A 21 14.52 -1.37 3.16
C ILE A 21 13.59 -1.91 2.07
N VAL A 22 12.32 -2.16 2.41
CA VAL A 22 11.34 -2.62 1.42
C VAL A 22 11.16 -1.49 0.40
N ALA A 23 11.35 -1.80 -0.88
CA ALA A 23 11.19 -0.81 -1.94
C ALA A 23 9.73 -0.33 -2.00
N PRO A 24 9.46 0.96 -2.24
CA PRO A 24 8.09 1.48 -2.29
C PRO A 24 7.19 0.74 -3.29
N GLU A 25 7.76 0.36 -4.43
CA GLU A 25 7.09 -0.35 -5.51
C GLU A 25 6.68 -1.77 -5.08
N ASP A 26 7.47 -2.43 -4.24
CA ASP A 26 7.14 -3.74 -3.69
C ASP A 26 5.93 -3.67 -2.76
N VAL A 27 5.81 -2.60 -1.97
CA VAL A 27 4.64 -2.37 -1.11
C VAL A 27 3.40 -2.16 -1.96
N VAL A 28 3.51 -1.37 -3.05
CA VAL A 28 2.41 -1.15 -3.99
C VAL A 28 2.03 -2.45 -4.70
N ASN A 29 2.98 -3.21 -5.23
CA ASN A 29 2.73 -4.50 -5.88
C ASN A 29 2.06 -5.47 -4.92
N ARG A 30 2.50 -5.51 -3.65
CA ARG A 30 1.87 -6.30 -2.61
C ARG A 30 0.45 -5.85 -2.30
N ALA A 31 0.16 -4.55 -2.31
CA ALA A 31 -1.20 -4.04 -2.13
C ALA A 31 -2.14 -4.54 -3.23
N PHE A 32 -1.71 -4.49 -4.50
CA PHE A 32 -2.48 -5.03 -5.62
C PHE A 32 -2.64 -6.55 -5.52
N ALA A 33 -1.60 -7.29 -5.17
CA ALA A 33 -1.67 -8.74 -5.02
C ALA A 33 -2.64 -9.16 -3.90
N LEU A 34 -2.61 -8.49 -2.75
CA LEU A 34 -3.55 -8.72 -1.64
C LEU A 34 -4.99 -8.40 -2.06
N ALA A 35 -5.18 -7.26 -2.73
CA ALA A 35 -6.49 -6.87 -3.23
C ALA A 35 -7.04 -7.87 -4.26
N GLN A 36 -6.19 -8.38 -5.15
CA GLN A 36 -6.54 -9.43 -6.12
C GLN A 36 -6.92 -10.74 -5.44
N ALA A 37 -6.13 -11.19 -4.46
CA ALA A 37 -6.44 -12.39 -3.69
C ALA A 37 -7.77 -12.27 -2.93
N ALA A 38 -8.06 -11.09 -2.39
CA ALA A 38 -9.28 -10.83 -1.63
C ALA A 38 -10.54 -10.65 -2.51
N ALA A 39 -10.37 -10.24 -3.77
CA ALA A 39 -11.46 -9.95 -4.72
C ALA A 39 -11.12 -10.37 -6.16
N PRO A 40 -10.95 -11.68 -6.44
CA PRO A 40 -10.47 -12.15 -7.73
C PRO A 40 -11.36 -11.74 -8.90
N ALA A 41 -12.69 -11.71 -8.72
CA ALA A 41 -13.63 -11.29 -9.76
C ALA A 41 -13.43 -9.83 -10.20
N VAL A 42 -13.11 -8.93 -9.26
CA VAL A 42 -12.83 -7.51 -9.57
C VAL A 42 -11.55 -7.38 -10.41
N PHE A 43 -10.55 -8.20 -10.10
CA PHE A 43 -9.26 -8.14 -10.77
C PHE A 43 -9.23 -8.88 -12.11
N ALA A 44 -10.15 -9.83 -12.32
CA ALA A 44 -10.39 -10.50 -13.60
C ALA A 44 -11.09 -9.61 -14.64
N ALA A 45 -11.76 -8.53 -14.21
CA ALA A 45 -12.44 -7.60 -15.11
C ALA A 45 -11.44 -6.87 -16.05
N ASP A 46 -11.90 -6.48 -17.23
CA ASP A 46 -11.07 -5.84 -18.25
C ASP A 46 -10.58 -4.44 -17.83
N SER A 47 -9.26 -4.28 -17.66
CA SER A 47 -8.62 -3.01 -17.29
C SER A 47 -8.76 -1.92 -18.36
N GLN A 48 -9.18 -2.23 -19.59
CA GLN A 48 -9.49 -1.21 -20.60
C GLN A 48 -10.76 -0.42 -20.23
N GLN A 49 -11.62 -0.98 -19.39
CA GLN A 49 -12.81 -0.30 -18.91
C GLN A 49 -12.50 0.58 -17.68
N GLU A 50 -12.93 1.84 -17.72
CA GLU A 50 -12.71 2.80 -16.63
C GLU A 50 -13.31 2.31 -15.30
N VAL A 51 -14.52 1.76 -15.32
CA VAL A 51 -15.18 1.20 -14.14
C VAL A 51 -14.37 0.09 -13.49
N ALA A 52 -13.74 -0.78 -14.29
CA ALA A 52 -12.90 -1.85 -13.79
C ALA A 52 -11.60 -1.29 -13.19
N ARG A 53 -10.95 -0.31 -13.82
CA ARG A 53 -9.78 0.37 -13.24
C ARG A 53 -10.12 1.04 -11.91
N GLN A 54 -11.25 1.73 -11.84
CA GLN A 54 -11.71 2.39 -10.63
C GLN A 54 -11.99 1.39 -9.50
N ALA A 55 -12.58 0.23 -9.83
CA ALA A 55 -12.83 -0.84 -8.87
C ALA A 55 -11.52 -1.43 -8.33
N LYS A 56 -10.55 -1.75 -9.21
CA LYS A 56 -9.22 -2.26 -8.83
C LYS A 56 -8.46 -1.26 -7.97
N PHE A 57 -8.47 0.02 -8.35
CA PHE A 57 -7.89 1.11 -7.56
C PHE A 57 -8.50 1.16 -6.15
N SER A 58 -9.82 1.10 -6.04
CA SER A 58 -10.52 1.17 -4.75
C SER A 58 -10.15 -0.01 -3.84
N HIS A 59 -10.06 -1.21 -4.38
CA HIS A 59 -9.61 -2.39 -3.63
C HIS A 59 -8.14 -2.28 -3.20
N ALA A 60 -7.27 -1.78 -4.09
CA ALA A 60 -5.87 -1.54 -3.78
C ALA A 60 -5.69 -0.47 -2.67
N CYS A 61 -6.54 0.56 -2.59
CA CYS A 61 -6.47 1.56 -1.52
C CYS A 61 -6.64 0.97 -0.11
N VAL A 62 -7.58 0.04 0.08
CA VAL A 62 -7.79 -0.60 1.39
C VAL A 62 -6.61 -1.51 1.75
N ALA A 63 -6.14 -2.32 0.80
CA ALA A 63 -4.97 -3.17 1.00
C ALA A 63 -3.71 -2.33 1.30
N LEU A 64 -3.53 -1.22 0.59
CA LEU A 64 -2.43 -0.30 0.81
C LEU A 64 -2.51 0.31 2.21
N ALA A 65 -3.67 0.84 2.62
CA ALA A 65 -3.84 1.41 3.95
C ALA A 65 -3.45 0.44 5.09
N LEU A 66 -3.73 -0.85 4.92
CA LEU A 66 -3.32 -1.90 5.85
C LEU A 66 -1.81 -2.10 5.87
N LEU A 67 -1.15 -2.11 4.70
CA LEU A 67 0.31 -2.20 4.60
C LEU A 67 1.04 -0.94 5.09
N LEU A 68 0.40 0.24 5.01
CA LEU A 68 0.94 1.48 5.54
C LEU A 68 0.90 1.54 7.08
N ARG A 69 0.20 0.62 7.74
CA ARG A 69 0.08 0.60 9.20
C ARG A 69 1.45 0.43 9.85
N GLY A 70 1.78 1.33 10.79
CA GLY A 70 3.03 1.28 11.54
C GLY A 70 4.26 1.78 10.78
N MET A 71 4.14 2.17 9.51
CA MET A 71 5.26 2.75 8.78
C MET A 71 5.54 4.19 9.23
N ALA A 72 6.84 4.53 9.31
CA ALA A 72 7.27 5.91 9.49
C ALA A 72 6.83 6.79 8.32
N GLU A 73 6.70 8.10 8.56
CA GLU A 73 6.15 9.05 7.59
C GLU A 73 6.92 9.10 6.27
N LYS A 74 8.25 9.20 6.32
CA LYS A 74 9.08 9.30 5.10
C LYS A 74 8.92 8.08 4.18
N PRO A 75 9.07 6.82 4.65
CA PRO A 75 8.76 5.65 3.82
C PRO A 75 7.31 5.61 3.33
N ARG A 76 6.35 6.02 4.17
CA ARG A 76 4.93 6.04 3.81
C ARG A 76 4.66 6.96 2.61
N LEU A 77 5.26 8.15 2.60
CA LEU A 77 5.11 9.10 1.49
C LEU A 77 5.66 8.53 0.17
N ARG A 78 6.84 7.90 0.21
CA ARG A 78 7.42 7.25 -0.98
C ARG A 78 6.55 6.15 -1.56
N VAL A 79 5.85 5.39 -0.71
CA VAL A 79 4.89 4.38 -1.16
C VAL A 79 3.65 5.01 -1.80
N ILE A 80 3.18 6.13 -1.27
CA ILE A 80 2.04 6.88 -1.84
C ILE A 80 2.43 7.47 -3.21
N GLU A 81 3.64 8.00 -3.34
CA GLU A 81 4.19 8.47 -4.62
C GLU A 81 4.28 7.33 -5.64
N ALA A 82 4.87 6.18 -5.26
CA ALA A 82 4.94 5.00 -6.14
C ALA A 82 3.55 4.48 -6.54
N MET A 83 2.54 4.61 -5.67
CA MET A 83 1.16 4.27 -6.01
C MET A 83 0.60 5.22 -7.08
N ILE A 84 0.89 6.52 -7.00
CA ILE A 84 0.46 7.52 -7.98
C ILE A 84 1.14 7.27 -9.33
N ASP A 85 2.45 6.99 -9.33
CA ASP A 85 3.20 6.70 -10.56
C ASP A 85 2.65 5.46 -11.27
N ARG A 86 2.32 4.40 -10.51
CA ARG A 86 1.66 3.21 -11.05
C ARG A 86 0.31 3.52 -11.71
N LEU A 87 -0.46 4.45 -11.13
CA LEU A 87 -1.74 4.87 -11.71
C LEU A 87 -1.54 5.70 -12.98
N ASP A 88 -0.49 6.52 -13.06
CA ASP A 88 -0.15 7.28 -14.27
C ASP A 88 0.16 6.35 -15.44
N VAL A 89 1.04 5.36 -15.21
CA VAL A 89 1.38 4.33 -16.20
C VAL A 89 0.11 3.61 -16.67
N GLY A 90 -0.73 3.15 -15.74
CA GLY A 90 -1.97 2.44 -16.09
C GLY A 90 -3.00 3.28 -16.87
N LEU A 91 -3.05 4.59 -16.67
CA LEU A 91 -3.91 5.48 -17.45
C LEU A 91 -3.38 5.69 -18.87
N ARG A 92 -2.07 5.88 -19.01
CA ARG A 92 -1.40 6.03 -20.32
C ARG A 92 -1.53 4.76 -21.17
N GLU A 93 -1.38 3.59 -20.54
CA GLU A 93 -1.57 2.29 -21.18
C GLU A 93 -3.02 2.03 -21.62
N ALA A 94 -4.00 2.57 -20.89
CA ALA A 94 -5.42 2.45 -21.23
C ALA A 94 -5.88 3.45 -22.31
N ALA A 95 -4.94 4.12 -22.99
CA ALA A 95 -5.20 5.12 -24.02
C ALA A 95 -6.19 6.25 -23.59
N VAL A 96 -6.25 6.54 -22.29
CA VAL A 96 -6.93 7.74 -21.79
C VAL A 96 -6.16 8.93 -22.35
N GLY A 97 -6.77 9.66 -23.29
CA GLY A 97 -6.07 10.66 -24.13
C GLY A 97 -5.09 11.53 -23.35
N ASP A 98 -3.87 11.67 -23.87
CA ASP A 98 -2.71 12.27 -23.19
C ASP A 98 -3.00 13.66 -22.59
N MET A 99 -3.90 14.44 -23.23
CA MET A 99 -4.31 15.76 -22.77
C MET A 99 -5.11 15.78 -21.44
N SER A 100 -5.75 14.67 -21.04
CA SER A 100 -6.54 14.61 -19.79
C SER A 100 -5.85 13.86 -18.65
N VAL A 101 -4.78 13.10 -18.92
CA VAL A 101 -4.10 12.23 -17.94
C VAL A 101 -3.72 12.98 -16.66
N GLY A 102 -3.12 14.16 -16.77
CA GLY A 102 -2.74 14.96 -15.59
C GLY A 102 -3.93 15.43 -14.73
N LYS A 103 -5.13 15.57 -15.30
CA LYS A 103 -6.36 15.86 -14.53
C LYS A 103 -6.84 14.60 -13.82
N HIS A 104 -6.84 13.45 -14.50
CA HIS A 104 -7.20 12.16 -13.90
C HIS A 104 -6.26 11.82 -12.74
N ILE A 105 -4.96 12.04 -12.88
CA ILE A 105 -3.98 11.79 -11.82
C ILE A 105 -4.22 12.66 -10.59
N ARG A 106 -4.53 13.94 -10.76
CA ARG A 106 -4.89 14.81 -9.62
C ARG A 106 -6.13 14.31 -8.88
N VAL A 107 -7.16 13.87 -9.61
CA VAL A 107 -8.38 13.30 -9.01
C VAL A 107 -8.06 12.00 -8.26
N LEU A 108 -7.29 11.09 -8.87
CA LEU A 108 -6.90 9.82 -8.26
C LEU A 108 -6.02 10.02 -7.02
N ALA A 109 -5.05 10.94 -7.06
CA ALA A 109 -4.21 11.27 -5.91
C ALA A 109 -5.04 11.87 -4.76
N GLY A 110 -6.02 12.72 -5.07
CA GLY A 110 -6.98 13.23 -4.07
C GLY A 110 -7.81 12.11 -3.45
N ALA A 111 -8.35 11.22 -4.28
CA ALA A 111 -9.14 10.08 -3.82
C ALA A 111 -8.30 9.11 -2.97
N LEU A 112 -7.06 8.83 -3.36
CA LEU A 112 -6.12 8.01 -2.61
C LEU A 112 -5.90 8.59 -1.21
N ASN A 113 -5.48 9.86 -1.13
CA ASN A 113 -5.21 10.50 0.14
C ASN A 113 -6.45 10.56 1.05
N GLY A 114 -7.61 10.92 0.51
CA GLY A 114 -8.86 10.93 1.26
C GLY A 114 -9.22 9.56 1.85
N ARG A 115 -9.04 8.49 1.08
CA ARG A 115 -9.27 7.11 1.55
C ARG A 115 -8.27 6.70 2.62
N LEU A 116 -6.98 6.98 2.43
CA LEU A 116 -5.95 6.67 3.42
C LEU A 116 -6.22 7.39 4.75
N LEU A 117 -6.58 8.68 4.70
CA LEU A 117 -6.95 9.46 5.89
C LEU A 117 -8.17 8.87 6.62
N ARG A 118 -9.17 8.42 5.86
CA ARG A 118 -10.38 7.82 6.42
C ARG A 118 -10.14 6.44 7.03
N TYR A 119 -9.35 5.60 6.37
CA TYR A 119 -9.13 4.21 6.80
C TYR A 119 -8.15 4.10 7.96
N LYS A 120 -7.15 4.98 8.03
CA LYS A 120 -6.11 4.96 9.06
C LYS A 120 -6.66 4.81 10.50
N PRO A 121 -7.56 5.67 11.00
CA PRO A 121 -8.03 5.56 12.39
C PRO A 121 -8.83 4.28 12.66
N LEU A 122 -9.51 3.73 11.65
CA LEU A 122 -10.26 2.48 11.75
C LEU A 122 -9.29 1.30 11.88
N ILE A 123 -8.25 1.28 11.03
CA ILE A 123 -7.19 0.27 11.04
C ILE A 123 -6.39 0.32 12.35
N ASP A 124 -6.03 1.52 12.82
CA ASP A 124 -5.27 1.69 14.06
C ASP A 124 -6.01 1.15 15.28
N LYS A 125 -7.34 1.34 15.33
CA LYS A 125 -8.23 0.84 16.39
C LYS A 125 -8.61 -0.64 16.21
N GLY A 126 -8.28 -1.26 15.09
CA GLY A 126 -8.77 -2.59 14.74
C GLY A 126 -10.28 -2.66 14.49
N ASP A 127 -10.91 -1.53 14.13
CA ASP A 127 -12.33 -1.43 13.81
C ASP A 127 -12.60 -1.94 12.38
N TRP A 128 -12.64 -3.27 12.25
CA TRP A 128 -12.86 -3.94 10.97
C TRP A 128 -14.26 -3.70 10.40
N GLN A 129 -15.26 -3.49 11.26
CA GLN A 129 -16.62 -3.23 10.83
C GLN A 129 -16.75 -1.80 10.30
N GLY A 130 -16.19 -0.82 11.01
CA GLY A 130 -16.10 0.56 10.53
C GLY A 130 -15.30 0.66 9.23
N LEU A 131 -14.20 -0.10 9.10
CA LEU A 131 -13.44 -0.19 7.85
C LEU A 131 -14.28 -0.74 6.71
N ALA A 132 -15.04 -1.82 6.94
CA ALA A 132 -15.95 -2.38 5.93
C ALA A 132 -17.03 -1.38 5.51
N THR A 133 -17.64 -0.68 6.46
CA THR A 133 -18.63 0.37 6.17
C THR A 133 -18.03 1.51 5.34
N ALA A 134 -16.86 2.02 5.73
CA ALA A 134 -16.18 3.08 4.99
C ALA A 134 -15.72 2.65 3.59
N ALA A 135 -15.35 1.37 3.42
CA ALA A 135 -14.93 0.81 2.14
C ALA A 135 -16.11 0.53 1.20
N ALA A 136 -17.30 0.24 1.74
CA ALA A 136 -18.50 -0.06 0.97
C ALA A 136 -18.94 1.11 0.05
N GLU A 137 -18.69 2.36 0.46
CA GLU A 137 -18.93 3.55 -0.36
C GLU A 137 -18.10 3.59 -1.66
N HIS A 138 -17.11 2.70 -1.80
CA HIS A 138 -16.26 2.56 -2.97
C HIS A 138 -16.37 1.19 -3.62
N GLY A 139 -17.48 0.48 -3.38
CA GLY A 139 -17.80 -0.81 -4.01
C GLY A 139 -17.04 -2.00 -3.41
N ILE A 140 -16.51 -1.87 -2.19
CA ILE A 140 -15.74 -2.91 -1.51
C ILE A 140 -16.67 -3.62 -0.54
N THR A 141 -16.84 -4.93 -0.73
CA THR A 141 -17.76 -5.71 0.11
C THR A 141 -17.17 -5.95 1.51
N PRO A 142 -18.01 -6.16 2.55
CA PRO A 142 -17.52 -6.62 3.86
C PRO A 142 -16.71 -7.92 3.77
N ALA A 143 -17.07 -8.83 2.87
CA ALA A 143 -16.33 -10.07 2.64
C ALA A 143 -14.90 -9.82 2.14
N THR A 144 -14.71 -8.83 1.25
CA THR A 144 -13.36 -8.43 0.80
C THR A 144 -12.49 -7.97 1.97
N VAL A 145 -13.04 -7.15 2.88
CA VAL A 145 -12.30 -6.67 4.05
C VAL A 145 -11.95 -7.83 5.00
N GLN A 146 -12.87 -8.78 5.19
CA GLN A 146 -12.60 -9.99 5.97
C GLN A 146 -11.50 -10.86 5.33
N ASN A 147 -11.52 -11.04 4.01
CA ASN A 147 -10.49 -11.78 3.28
C ASN A 147 -9.11 -11.12 3.39
N LEU A 148 -9.05 -9.79 3.29
CA LEU A 148 -7.80 -9.03 3.52
C LEU A 148 -7.28 -9.25 4.94
N LYS A 149 -8.15 -9.14 5.94
CA LYS A 149 -7.80 -9.39 7.36
C LYS A 149 -7.22 -10.79 7.54
N LYS A 150 -7.89 -11.82 7.01
CA LYS A 150 -7.44 -13.21 7.08
C LYS A 150 -6.07 -13.40 6.43
N THR A 151 -5.90 -12.91 5.19
CA THR A 151 -4.65 -13.04 4.42
C THR A 151 -3.46 -12.36 5.12
N LEU A 152 -3.71 -11.28 5.86
CA LEU A 152 -2.69 -10.59 6.65
C LEU A 152 -2.37 -11.29 7.98
N ALA A 153 -3.30 -12.05 8.55
CA ALA A 153 -3.11 -12.77 9.82
C ALA A 153 -2.41 -14.13 9.65
N GLU A 154 -2.46 -14.71 8.45
CA GLU A 154 -1.81 -16.00 8.11
C GLU A 154 -0.31 -15.83 7.77
N ARG A 155 0.29 -14.68 8.11
CA ARG A 155 1.69 -14.33 7.83
C ARG A 155 2.36 -13.72 9.05
#